data_AF-A0A351XDT0-F1
#
_entry.id   AF-A0A351XDT0-F1
#
_cell.length_a   1.000
_cell.length_b   1.000
_cell.length_c   1.000
_cell.angle_alpha   90.00
_cell.angle_beta   90.00
_cell.angle_gamma   90.00
#
_symmetry.space_group_name_H-M   'P 1'
#
loop_
_entity.id
_entity.type
_entity.pdbx_description
1 polymer ?
#
loop_
_entity_poly.entity_id
_entity_poly.type
_entity_poly.pdbx_seq_one_letter_code
_entity_poly.pdbx_strand_id
1 'polypeptide(L)'
;MSTDQDIGRQIGDTILAGFVDYIAGFRKISRRAQRHFTQREWTEQDADSRQRLALHRSTVVQTVERVGPILDGVADRRGTWRTARAHYKHRIADRSDLTLAETFFNSVTRRTFTTIGVDNDVELRWFGATTVPRGEGRAELFATASRFRDTSAMVRQILESYDFEAPWADLEADARRVAARMDSFLIEEWDSLEADGIDMLRPVFYRNKAAYLVGRLRQLNRVTPIVFPILHGADGLRVDTVLMAESQASRLFSFTRSYFFVEWPNPSELVGFLKSLLPMKSLAELYTAIGFP
;
A
#
# COMPACT_ATOMS: atom_id res chain seq x y z
N MET A 1 -12.06 36.09 19.98
CA MET A 1 -12.15 35.65 18.57
C MET A 1 -10.81 35.17 18.01
N SER A 2 -9.66 35.87 18.19
CA SER A 2 -8.36 35.34 17.71
C SER A 2 -7.89 34.10 18.49
N THR A 3 -8.05 34.09 19.81
CA THR A 3 -7.58 32.98 20.67
C THR A 3 -8.22 31.63 20.33
N ASP A 4 -9.54 31.57 20.09
CA ASP A 4 -10.21 30.30 19.73
C ASP A 4 -9.83 29.80 18.33
N GLN A 5 -9.50 30.71 17.42
CA GLN A 5 -9.00 30.34 16.09
C GLN A 5 -7.59 29.76 16.17
N ASP A 6 -6.73 30.36 16.99
CA ASP A 6 -5.36 29.89 17.20
C ASP A 6 -5.35 28.52 17.90
N ILE A 7 -6.22 28.32 18.90
CA ILE A 7 -6.40 27.00 19.55
C ILE A 7 -6.92 25.95 18.54
N GLY A 8 -7.89 26.30 17.69
CA GLY A 8 -8.38 25.41 16.64
C GLY A 8 -7.26 24.97 15.69
N ARG A 9 -6.42 25.92 15.24
CA ARG A 9 -5.25 25.61 14.40
C ARG A 9 -4.26 24.70 15.11
N GLN A 10 -3.97 24.97 16.39
CA GLN A 10 -3.09 24.13 17.21
C GLN A 10 -3.60 22.69 17.31
N ILE A 11 -4.91 22.48 17.52
CA ILE A 11 -5.51 21.14 17.51
C ILE A 11 -5.32 20.48 16.15
N GLY A 12 -5.62 21.18 15.06
CA GLY A 12 -5.42 20.66 13.71
C GLY A 12 -3.97 20.23 13.44
N ASP A 13 -3.00 21.06 13.82
CA ASP A 13 -1.57 20.75 13.68
C ASP A 13 -1.13 19.58 14.57
N THR A 14 -1.69 19.45 15.77
CA THR A 14 -1.43 18.32 16.68
C THR A 14 -1.92 17.01 16.08
N ILE A 15 -3.12 17.00 15.47
CA ILE A 15 -3.65 15.81 14.79
C ILE A 15 -2.81 15.47 13.56
N LEU A 16 -2.36 16.48 12.82
CA LEU A 16 -1.50 16.28 11.65
C LEU A 16 -0.14 15.70 12.04
N ALA A 17 0.46 16.18 13.12
CA ALA A 17 1.69 15.60 13.66
C ALA A 17 1.50 14.13 14.03
N GLY A 18 0.39 13.78 14.70
CA GLY A 18 0.03 12.39 14.98
C GLY A 18 -0.10 11.52 13.73
N PHE A 19 -0.73 12.03 12.67
CA PHE A 19 -0.82 11.32 11.39
C PHE A 19 0.56 11.12 10.73
N VAL A 20 1.40 12.15 10.76
CA VAL A 20 2.77 12.07 10.23
C VAL A 20 3.60 11.04 11.00
N ASP A 21 3.50 11.02 12.33
CA ASP A 21 4.15 10.03 13.20
C ASP A 21 3.67 8.60 12.86
N TYR A 22 2.36 8.43 12.65
CA TYR A 22 1.77 7.15 12.24
C TYR A 22 2.35 6.65 10.91
N ILE A 23 2.34 7.49 9.86
CA ILE A 23 2.86 7.09 8.53
C ILE A 23 4.37 6.85 8.58
N ALA A 24 5.13 7.66 9.33
CA ALA A 24 6.56 7.45 9.50
C ALA A 24 6.86 6.11 10.19
N GLY A 25 6.13 5.79 11.27
CA GLY A 25 6.22 4.50 11.95
C GLY A 25 5.84 3.33 11.03
N PHE A 26 4.74 3.46 10.27
CA PHE A 26 4.28 2.46 9.32
C PHE A 26 5.35 2.15 8.27
N ARG A 27 5.92 3.19 7.64
CA ARG A 27 6.99 3.04 6.64
C ARG A 27 8.28 2.48 7.24
N LYS A 28 8.63 2.87 8.47
CA LYS A 28 9.81 2.33 9.17
C LYS A 28 9.70 0.82 9.35
N ILE A 29 8.53 0.32 9.76
CA ILE A 29 8.27 -1.11 9.89
C ILE A 29 8.26 -1.77 8.50
N SER A 30 7.52 -1.22 7.53
CA SER A 30 7.43 -1.77 6.17
C SER A 30 8.77 -1.93 5.46
N ARG A 31 9.73 -1.01 5.68
CA ARG A 31 11.09 -1.09 5.10
C ARG A 31 11.91 -2.29 5.60
N ARG A 32 11.63 -2.81 6.78
CA ARG A 32 12.40 -3.95 7.34
C ARG A 32 12.07 -5.27 6.65
N ALA A 33 10.94 -5.34 5.96
CA ALA A 33 10.44 -6.59 5.36
C ALA A 33 11.41 -7.19 4.34
N GLN A 34 12.11 -6.36 3.55
CA GLN A 34 13.15 -6.83 2.65
C GLN A 34 14.29 -7.50 3.43
N ARG A 35 14.83 -6.82 4.44
CA ARG A 35 15.89 -7.38 5.30
C ARG A 35 15.45 -8.70 5.95
N HIS A 36 14.23 -8.75 6.50
CA HIS A 36 13.69 -9.97 7.10
C HIS A 36 13.59 -11.11 6.08
N PHE A 37 13.20 -10.81 4.84
CA PHE A 37 13.16 -11.77 3.74
C PHE A 37 14.55 -12.27 3.35
N THR A 38 15.49 -11.36 3.11
CA THR A 38 16.89 -11.66 2.75
C THR A 38 17.60 -12.48 3.83
N GLN A 39 17.41 -12.12 5.10
CA GLN A 39 18.06 -12.79 6.23
C GLN A 39 17.27 -13.99 6.77
N ARG A 40 16.09 -14.26 6.21
CA ARG A 40 15.15 -15.32 6.64
C ARG A 40 14.69 -15.19 8.09
N GLU A 41 14.54 -13.96 8.58
CA GLU A 41 14.12 -13.63 9.94
C GLU A 41 12.59 -13.68 10.09
N TRP A 42 12.01 -14.88 9.94
CA TRP A 42 10.55 -15.06 9.91
C TRP A 42 9.85 -14.66 11.21
N THR A 43 10.52 -14.89 12.34
CA THR A 43 9.99 -14.51 13.66
C THR A 43 9.90 -12.99 13.81
N GLU A 44 10.91 -12.26 13.33
CA GLU A 44 10.93 -10.80 13.38
C GLU A 44 9.86 -10.20 12.45
N GLN A 45 9.65 -10.80 11.27
CA GLN A 45 8.57 -10.41 10.36
C GLN A 45 7.17 -10.56 11.00
N ASP A 46 6.95 -11.60 11.80
CA ASP A 46 5.70 -11.81 12.55
C ASP A 46 5.54 -10.76 13.67
N ALA A 47 6.62 -10.46 14.39
CA ALA A 47 6.63 -9.41 15.41
C ALA A 47 6.30 -8.03 14.81
N ASP A 48 6.93 -7.68 13.68
CA ASP A 48 6.67 -6.43 12.95
C ASP A 48 5.22 -6.38 12.43
N SER A 49 4.61 -7.53 12.08
CA SER A 49 3.19 -7.58 11.67
C SER A 49 2.24 -7.18 12.79
N ARG A 50 2.48 -7.71 14.00
CA ARG A 50 1.72 -7.34 15.21
C ARG A 50 1.92 -5.88 15.58
N GLN A 51 3.18 -5.41 15.53
CA GLN A 51 3.51 -4.02 15.81
C GLN A 51 2.80 -3.07 14.83
N ARG A 52 2.82 -3.38 13.53
CA ARG A 52 2.17 -2.56 12.51
C ARG A 52 0.66 -2.50 12.68
N LEU A 53 0.03 -3.62 13.03
CA LEU A 53 -1.42 -3.69 13.29
C LEU A 53 -1.84 -2.82 14.48
N ALA A 54 -1.02 -2.75 15.52
CA ALA A 54 -1.31 -1.93 16.70
C ALA A 54 -1.06 -0.43 16.48
N LEU A 55 -0.22 -0.07 15.50
CA LEU A 55 0.33 1.28 15.34
C LEU A 55 -0.75 2.35 15.14
N HIS A 56 -1.72 2.11 14.26
CA HIS A 56 -2.81 3.07 14.03
C HIS A 56 -3.57 3.35 15.34
N ARG A 57 -3.97 2.29 16.04
CA ARG A 57 -4.71 2.38 17.29
C ARG A 57 -3.93 3.18 18.34
N SER A 58 -2.64 2.88 18.52
CA SER A 58 -1.80 3.53 19.52
C SER A 58 -1.56 5.01 19.22
N THR A 59 -1.27 5.35 17.96
CA THR A 59 -1.00 6.75 17.59
C THR A 59 -2.26 7.61 17.69
N VAL A 60 -3.44 7.04 17.37
CA VAL A 60 -4.72 7.72 17.61
C VAL A 60 -4.93 7.97 19.11
N VAL A 61 -4.67 6.99 20.00
CA VAL A 61 -4.79 7.21 21.47
C VAL A 61 -3.87 8.36 21.91
N GLN A 62 -2.59 8.29 21.54
CA GLN A 62 -1.60 9.32 21.92
C GLN A 62 -1.99 10.70 21.41
N THR A 63 -2.59 10.78 20.22
CA THR A 63 -3.04 12.06 19.65
C THR A 63 -4.24 12.59 20.42
N VAL A 64 -5.20 11.74 20.80
CA VAL A 64 -6.33 12.13 21.65
C VAL A 64 -5.85 12.63 23.01
N GLU A 65 -4.88 11.96 23.64
CA GLU A 65 -4.27 12.38 24.91
C GLU A 65 -3.58 13.74 24.83
N ARG A 66 -2.95 14.07 23.69
CA ARG A 66 -2.36 15.39 23.45
C ARG A 66 -3.40 16.48 23.18
N VAL A 67 -4.50 16.14 22.50
CA VAL A 67 -5.56 17.08 22.12
C VAL A 67 -6.53 17.37 23.27
N GLY A 68 -6.79 16.39 24.15
CA GLY A 68 -7.74 16.49 25.26
C GLY A 68 -7.55 17.73 26.13
N PRO A 69 -6.36 17.96 26.71
CA PRO A 69 -6.10 19.12 27.56
C PRO A 69 -6.29 20.47 26.86
N ILE A 70 -6.01 20.55 25.56
CA ILE A 70 -6.21 21.76 24.75
C ILE A 70 -7.71 22.03 24.58
N LEU A 71 -8.47 20.97 24.31
CA LEU A 71 -9.91 21.05 24.08
C LEU A 71 -10.71 21.28 25.37
N ASP A 72 -10.26 20.75 26.50
CA ASP A 72 -10.92 20.96 27.80
C ASP A 72 -10.75 22.40 28.32
N GLY A 73 -9.75 23.13 27.80
CA GLY A 73 -9.51 24.54 28.12
C GLY A 73 -10.40 25.54 27.36
N VAL A 74 -11.24 25.10 26.40
CA VAL A 74 -12.14 25.97 25.63
C VAL A 74 -13.61 25.80 26.01
N ALA A 75 -14.34 26.91 26.00
CA ALA A 75 -15.78 26.91 26.32
C ALA A 75 -16.62 26.27 25.19
N ASP A 76 -16.36 26.60 23.92
CA ASP A 76 -17.04 26.03 22.76
C ASP A 76 -16.20 24.94 22.07
N ARG A 77 -16.18 23.74 22.68
CA ARG A 77 -15.45 22.59 22.16
C ARG A 77 -15.79 22.26 20.69
N ARG A 78 -17.07 22.33 20.32
CA ARG A 78 -17.52 21.99 18.97
C ARG A 78 -17.15 23.07 17.95
N GLY A 79 -17.27 24.35 18.30
CA GLY A 79 -16.81 25.45 17.47
C GLY A 79 -15.32 25.42 17.21
N THR A 80 -14.51 25.21 18.26
CA THR A 80 -13.05 25.07 18.13
C THR A 80 -12.69 23.86 17.26
N TRP A 81 -13.39 22.74 17.39
CA TRP A 81 -13.18 21.57 16.54
C TRP A 81 -13.49 21.82 15.06
N ARG A 82 -14.55 22.59 14.75
CA ARG A 82 -14.85 22.99 13.37
C ARG A 82 -13.71 23.82 12.75
N THR A 83 -13.12 24.73 13.53
CA THR A 83 -11.92 25.46 13.10
C THR A 83 -10.73 24.53 12.88
N ALA A 84 -10.49 23.59 13.79
CA ALA A 84 -9.42 22.60 13.65
C ALA A 84 -9.59 21.74 12.39
N ARG A 85 -10.80 21.26 12.11
CA ARG A 85 -11.14 20.50 10.90
C ARG A 85 -10.87 21.31 9.62
N ALA A 86 -11.28 22.58 9.59
CA ALA A 86 -11.07 23.45 8.43
C ALA A 86 -9.57 23.69 8.17
N HIS A 87 -8.81 23.98 9.22
CA HIS A 87 -7.35 24.14 9.15
C HIS A 87 -6.66 22.85 8.70
N TYR A 88 -7.01 21.72 9.32
CA TYR A 88 -6.47 20.40 8.96
C TYR A 88 -6.71 20.07 7.48
N LYS A 89 -7.94 20.27 6.99
CA LYS A 89 -8.30 20.03 5.59
C LYS A 89 -7.42 20.83 4.62
N HIS A 90 -7.12 22.09 4.94
CA HIS A 90 -6.22 22.91 4.14
C HIS A 90 -4.78 22.38 4.17
N ARG A 91 -4.29 21.98 5.35
CA ARG A 91 -2.93 21.44 5.52
C ARG A 91 -2.66 20.14 4.78
N ILE A 92 -3.70 19.33 4.52
CA ILE A 92 -3.55 18.02 3.86
C ILE A 92 -3.87 18.05 2.36
N ALA A 93 -4.34 19.16 1.81
CA ALA A 93 -4.92 19.24 0.46
C ALA A 93 -4.01 18.66 -0.64
N ASP A 94 -2.70 18.90 -0.57
CA ASP A 94 -1.72 18.47 -1.57
C ASP A 94 -1.02 17.15 -1.20
N ARG A 95 -1.45 16.49 -0.13
CA ARG A 95 -0.85 15.23 0.30
C ARG A 95 -1.31 14.07 -0.58
N SER A 96 -0.38 13.19 -0.93
CA SER A 96 -0.72 11.97 -1.68
C SER A 96 -1.42 10.89 -0.86
N ASP A 97 -1.27 10.95 0.46
CA ASP A 97 -1.93 10.08 1.43
C ASP A 97 -3.17 10.78 2.06
N LEU A 98 -3.80 11.72 1.33
CA LEU A 98 -4.98 12.49 1.77
C LEU A 98 -6.05 11.61 2.41
N THR A 99 -6.49 10.55 1.73
CA THR A 99 -7.54 9.64 2.21
C THR A 99 -7.21 9.02 3.56
N LEU A 100 -5.94 8.68 3.79
CA LEU A 100 -5.47 8.14 5.07
C LEU A 100 -5.45 9.21 6.15
N ALA A 101 -5.07 10.45 5.80
CA ALA A 101 -5.10 11.59 6.71
C ALA A 101 -6.53 11.89 7.18
N GLU A 102 -7.50 11.90 6.27
CA GLU A 102 -8.93 12.08 6.59
C GLU A 102 -9.44 10.98 7.53
N THR A 103 -9.06 9.72 7.26
CA THR A 103 -9.44 8.57 8.09
C THR A 103 -8.84 8.67 9.49
N PHE A 104 -7.59 9.12 9.62
CA PHE A 104 -6.93 9.34 10.90
C PHE A 104 -7.62 10.45 11.71
N PHE A 105 -7.93 11.59 11.07
CA PHE A 105 -8.67 12.69 11.70
C PHE A 105 -10.04 12.23 12.22
N ASN A 106 -10.78 11.46 11.42
CA ASN A 106 -12.08 10.91 11.83
C ASN A 106 -11.93 9.94 13.02
N SER A 107 -10.87 9.13 13.02
CA SER A 107 -10.57 8.21 14.13
C SER A 107 -10.28 8.95 15.45
N VAL A 108 -9.55 10.07 15.39
CA VAL A 108 -9.32 10.95 16.54
C VAL A 108 -10.65 11.60 16.98
N THR A 109 -11.40 12.16 16.04
CA THR A 109 -12.69 12.85 16.31
C THR A 109 -13.66 11.95 17.07
N ARG A 110 -13.88 10.72 16.59
CA ARG A 110 -14.82 9.75 17.21
C ARG A 110 -14.44 9.42 18.65
N ARG A 111 -13.14 9.32 18.94
CA ARG A 111 -12.64 9.07 20.30
C ARG A 111 -12.74 10.29 21.20
N THR A 112 -12.46 11.48 20.68
CA THR A 112 -12.52 12.73 21.44
C THR A 112 -13.95 13.05 21.90
N PHE A 113 -14.96 12.80 21.06
CA PHE A 113 -16.36 13.13 21.37
C PHE A 113 -17.21 11.94 21.83
N THR A 114 -16.65 10.73 21.91
CA THR A 114 -17.40 9.48 22.20
C THR A 114 -18.64 9.34 21.31
N THR A 115 -18.54 9.78 20.05
CA THR A 115 -19.69 9.86 19.15
C THR A 115 -20.16 8.46 18.76
N ILE A 116 -21.46 8.19 18.97
CA ILE A 116 -22.16 7.04 18.38
C ILE A 116 -22.83 7.53 17.09
N GLY A 117 -22.38 7.03 15.94
CA GLY A 117 -22.86 7.44 14.61
C GLY A 117 -21.97 8.47 13.91
N VAL A 118 -22.37 8.92 12.72
CA VAL A 118 -21.67 9.95 11.94
C VAL A 118 -22.14 11.33 12.40
N ASP A 119 -21.27 12.11 13.04
CA ASP A 119 -21.53 13.52 13.36
C ASP A 119 -20.99 14.41 12.24
N ASN A 120 -21.91 14.93 11.43
CA ASN A 120 -21.64 15.69 10.21
C ASN A 120 -20.91 17.02 10.46
N ASP A 121 -20.98 17.55 11.68
CA ASP A 121 -20.34 18.82 12.04
C ASP A 121 -18.83 18.66 12.24
N VAL A 122 -18.38 17.46 12.65
CA VAL A 122 -17.00 17.22 13.11
C VAL A 122 -16.19 16.26 12.25
N GLU A 123 -16.80 15.38 11.44
CA GLU A 123 -16.06 14.42 10.59
C GLU A 123 -15.78 14.94 9.17
N LEU A 124 -14.62 14.57 8.60
CA LEU A 124 -14.30 14.78 7.18
C LEU A 124 -15.06 13.75 6.34
N ARG A 125 -15.88 14.23 5.40
CA ARG A 125 -16.61 13.37 4.46
C ARG A 125 -15.76 13.10 3.23
N TRP A 126 -15.74 11.83 2.84
CA TRP A 126 -15.35 11.40 1.50
C TRP A 126 -16.48 11.72 0.51
N PHE A 127 -16.29 12.68 -0.39
CA PHE A 127 -17.28 13.05 -1.42
C PHE A 127 -17.03 12.36 -2.78
N GLY A 128 -16.20 11.32 -2.82
CA GLY A 128 -15.82 10.66 -4.06
C GLY A 128 -14.44 11.10 -4.54
N ALA A 129 -14.23 11.00 -5.85
CA ALA A 129 -12.91 11.03 -6.49
C ALA A 129 -12.06 12.24 -6.07
N THR A 130 -11.09 12.01 -5.19
CA THR A 130 -9.97 12.93 -5.04
C THR A 130 -9.14 12.85 -6.31
N THR A 131 -8.89 13.98 -6.95
CA THR A 131 -7.75 14.08 -7.87
C THR A 131 -6.50 13.77 -7.06
N VAL A 132 -5.99 12.54 -7.14
CA VAL A 132 -4.67 12.23 -6.58
C VAL A 132 -3.72 13.21 -7.26
N PRO A 133 -3.09 14.14 -6.54
CA PRO A 133 -2.22 15.13 -7.16
C PRO A 133 -1.14 14.39 -7.94
N ARG A 134 -1.10 14.59 -9.26
CA ARG A 134 0.00 14.14 -10.11
C ARG A 134 1.17 15.08 -9.84
N GLY A 135 1.91 14.83 -8.76
CA GLY A 135 3.10 15.61 -8.43
C GLY A 135 4.16 15.44 -9.52
N GLU A 136 4.69 16.55 -10.00
CA GLU A 136 5.84 16.60 -10.91
C GLU A 136 7.08 15.99 -10.23
N GLY A 137 7.75 15.03 -10.88
CA GLY A 137 9.00 14.44 -10.40
C GLY A 137 8.91 13.09 -9.66
N ARG A 138 7.77 12.38 -9.69
CA ARG A 138 7.64 11.07 -9.04
C ARG A 138 8.32 9.94 -9.82
N ALA A 139 9.03 9.07 -9.10
CA ALA A 139 9.47 7.78 -9.64
C ALA A 139 8.25 7.03 -10.21
N GLU A 140 8.36 6.54 -11.44
CA GLU A 140 7.29 5.78 -12.09
C GLU A 140 6.94 4.54 -11.25
N LEU A 141 5.67 4.36 -10.92
CA LEU A 141 5.19 3.25 -10.06
C LEU A 141 5.60 1.87 -10.60
N PHE A 142 5.68 1.74 -11.91
CA PHE A 142 6.05 0.52 -12.60
C PHE A 142 7.14 0.78 -13.65
N ALA A 143 7.82 -0.27 -14.04
CA ALA A 143 8.69 -0.29 -15.22
C ALA A 143 8.09 -1.27 -16.25
N THR A 144 8.11 -0.90 -17.52
CA THR A 144 7.62 -1.77 -18.59
C THR A 144 8.76 -2.61 -19.15
N ALA A 145 8.63 -3.92 -19.03
CA ALA A 145 9.47 -4.89 -19.72
C ALA A 145 8.80 -5.28 -21.04
N SER A 146 9.51 -5.07 -22.14
CA SER A 146 9.09 -5.55 -23.47
C SER A 146 9.82 -6.84 -23.80
N ARG A 147 9.22 -7.67 -24.66
CA ARG A 147 9.85 -8.93 -25.06
C ARG A 147 11.22 -8.66 -25.69
N PHE A 148 12.25 -9.24 -25.10
CA PHE A 148 13.63 -9.18 -25.59
C PHE A 148 14.09 -10.61 -25.89
N ARG A 149 14.38 -10.90 -27.16
CA ARG A 149 14.69 -12.26 -27.68
C ARG A 149 13.53 -13.25 -27.54
N ASP A 150 13.29 -13.75 -26.34
CA ASP A 150 12.24 -14.70 -26.01
C ASP A 150 11.62 -14.40 -24.63
N THR A 151 10.55 -15.11 -24.27
CA THR A 151 9.87 -14.92 -22.99
C THR A 151 10.79 -15.20 -21.80
N SER A 152 11.72 -16.16 -21.90
CA SER A 152 12.64 -16.53 -20.82
C SER A 152 13.65 -15.41 -20.53
N ALA A 153 14.25 -14.83 -21.57
CA ALA A 153 15.16 -13.71 -21.43
C ALA A 153 14.47 -12.47 -20.85
N MET A 154 13.23 -12.19 -21.25
CA MET A 154 12.42 -11.11 -20.67
C MET A 154 12.14 -11.36 -19.18
N VAL A 155 11.75 -12.58 -18.79
CA VAL A 155 11.52 -12.94 -17.39
C VAL A 155 12.80 -12.81 -16.58
N ARG A 156 13.94 -13.30 -17.10
CA ARG A 156 15.25 -13.14 -16.45
C ARG A 156 15.55 -11.66 -16.19
N GLN A 157 15.40 -10.80 -17.19
CA GLN A 157 15.61 -9.36 -17.05
C GLN A 157 14.71 -8.73 -15.97
N ILE A 158 13.43 -9.14 -15.92
CA ILE A 158 12.52 -8.70 -14.86
C ILE A 158 13.07 -9.11 -13.49
N LEU A 159 13.43 -10.38 -13.30
CA LEU A 159 13.93 -10.90 -12.02
C LEU A 159 15.25 -10.22 -11.60
N GLU A 160 16.16 -9.95 -12.54
CA GLU A 160 17.42 -9.23 -12.29
C GLU A 160 17.23 -7.75 -11.95
N SER A 161 16.10 -7.16 -12.34
CA SER A 161 15.81 -5.74 -12.03
C SER A 161 15.46 -5.49 -10.57
N TYR A 162 15.17 -6.55 -9.80
CA TYR A 162 14.88 -6.48 -8.37
C TYR A 162 16.08 -6.94 -7.56
N ASP A 163 16.65 -6.02 -6.77
CA ASP A 163 17.72 -6.35 -5.84
C ASP A 163 17.16 -6.89 -4.52
N PHE A 164 17.26 -8.21 -4.35
CA PHE A 164 16.88 -8.90 -3.12
C PHE A 164 18.04 -9.03 -2.12
N GLU A 165 19.25 -8.57 -2.45
CA GLU A 165 20.46 -8.76 -1.64
C GLU A 165 20.75 -10.25 -1.30
N ALA A 166 20.24 -11.18 -2.10
CA ALA A 166 20.41 -12.62 -1.94
C ALA A 166 20.57 -13.30 -3.31
N PRO A 167 21.41 -14.35 -3.41
CA PRO A 167 21.62 -15.05 -4.67
C PRO A 167 20.41 -15.92 -5.03
N TRP A 168 20.13 -16.02 -6.33
CA TRP A 168 19.22 -17.02 -6.89
C TRP A 168 19.85 -18.41 -6.83
N ALA A 169 19.05 -19.42 -6.51
CA ALA A 169 19.50 -20.81 -6.53
C ALA A 169 19.79 -21.26 -7.98
N ASP A 170 18.86 -20.99 -8.90
CA ASP A 170 19.02 -21.17 -10.34
C ASP A 170 18.07 -20.24 -11.11
N LEU A 171 18.51 -18.99 -11.31
CA LEU A 171 17.74 -17.94 -11.98
C LEU A 171 17.34 -18.35 -13.41
N GLU A 172 18.23 -19.04 -14.11
CA GLU A 172 18.04 -19.47 -15.48
C GLU A 172 16.94 -20.52 -15.60
N ALA A 173 16.96 -21.52 -14.71
CA ALA A 173 15.92 -22.55 -14.70
C ALA A 173 14.56 -21.98 -14.27
N ASP A 174 14.54 -21.05 -13.30
CA ASP A 174 13.31 -20.35 -12.92
C ASP A 174 12.72 -19.53 -14.07
N ALA A 175 13.55 -18.75 -14.76
CA ALA A 175 13.11 -17.94 -15.90
C ALA A 175 12.49 -18.80 -17.00
N ARG A 176 13.10 -19.95 -17.33
CA ARG A 176 12.56 -20.91 -18.30
C ARG A 176 11.22 -21.51 -17.87
N ARG A 177 11.08 -21.91 -16.59
CA ARG A 177 9.82 -22.48 -16.07
C ARG A 177 8.68 -21.46 -16.12
N VAL A 178 8.97 -20.23 -15.72
CA VAL A 178 8.01 -19.14 -15.71
C VAL A 178 7.61 -18.77 -17.13
N ALA A 179 8.57 -18.66 -18.05
CA ALA A 179 8.31 -18.40 -19.46
C ALA A 179 7.44 -19.48 -20.10
N ALA A 180 7.75 -20.76 -19.87
CA ALA A 180 6.91 -21.85 -20.36
C ALA A 180 5.47 -21.74 -19.85
N ARG A 181 5.28 -21.42 -18.56
CA ARG A 181 3.94 -21.25 -17.98
C ARG A 181 3.21 -20.04 -18.57
N MET A 182 3.91 -18.93 -18.79
CA MET A 182 3.39 -17.73 -19.45
C MET A 182 2.96 -18.04 -20.87
N ASP A 183 3.83 -18.64 -21.67
CA ASP A 183 3.53 -18.99 -23.06
C ASP A 183 2.32 -19.93 -23.16
N SER A 184 2.23 -20.95 -22.28
CA SER A 184 1.04 -21.81 -22.21
C SER A 184 -0.24 -21.04 -21.88
N PHE A 185 -0.20 -20.13 -20.91
CA PHE A 185 -1.37 -19.32 -20.55
C PHE A 185 -1.79 -18.40 -21.69
N LEU A 186 -0.84 -17.78 -22.41
CA LEU A 186 -1.13 -16.90 -23.52
C LEU A 186 -1.78 -17.66 -24.69
N ILE A 187 -1.30 -18.87 -24.98
CA ILE A 187 -1.93 -19.74 -25.98
C ILE A 187 -3.35 -20.12 -25.54
N GLU A 188 -3.52 -20.56 -24.29
CA GLU A 188 -4.82 -21.03 -23.75
C GLU A 188 -5.88 -19.91 -23.69
N GLU A 189 -5.52 -18.73 -23.20
CA GLU A 189 -6.47 -17.65 -22.95
C GLU A 189 -6.57 -16.66 -24.12
N TRP A 190 -5.47 -16.43 -24.84
CA TRP A 190 -5.38 -15.38 -25.85
C TRP A 190 -5.23 -15.86 -27.29
N ASP A 191 -5.05 -17.17 -27.51
CA ASP A 191 -4.80 -17.77 -28.84
C ASP A 191 -3.61 -17.11 -29.57
N SER A 192 -2.62 -16.65 -28.81
CA SER A 192 -1.46 -15.92 -29.32
C SER A 192 -0.32 -15.95 -28.30
N LEU A 193 0.92 -15.85 -28.78
CA LEU A 193 2.10 -15.62 -27.93
C LEU A 193 2.48 -14.15 -27.84
N GLU A 194 1.72 -13.25 -28.46
CA GLU A 194 2.05 -11.83 -28.46
C GLU A 194 1.70 -11.17 -27.12
N ALA A 195 2.57 -10.28 -26.68
CA ALA A 195 2.34 -9.40 -25.54
C ALA A 195 3.00 -8.06 -25.83
N ASP A 196 2.28 -6.97 -25.60
CA ASP A 196 2.79 -5.60 -25.80
C ASP A 196 3.86 -5.25 -24.76
N GLY A 197 3.80 -5.91 -23.60
CA GLY A 197 4.76 -5.78 -22.51
C GLY A 197 4.14 -6.12 -21.16
N ILE A 198 5.01 -6.12 -20.16
CA ILE A 198 4.67 -6.34 -18.76
C ILE A 198 5.01 -5.09 -17.97
N ASP A 199 4.01 -4.44 -17.40
CA ASP A 199 4.23 -3.35 -16.46
C ASP A 199 4.41 -3.95 -15.07
N MET A 200 5.64 -3.92 -14.55
CA MET A 200 6.03 -4.48 -13.27
C MET A 200 6.11 -3.39 -12.20
N LEU A 201 5.39 -3.54 -11.10
CA LEU A 201 5.47 -2.61 -9.97
C LEU A 201 6.89 -2.58 -9.41
N ARG A 202 7.45 -1.39 -9.23
CA ARG A 202 8.74 -1.21 -8.55
C ARG A 202 8.72 -1.72 -7.11
N PRO A 203 7.70 -1.44 -6.27
CA PRO A 203 7.71 -1.92 -4.91
C PRO A 203 7.45 -3.44 -4.85
N VAL A 204 8.25 -4.13 -4.05
CA VAL A 204 8.07 -5.55 -3.75
C VAL A 204 7.10 -5.71 -2.58
N PHE A 205 6.19 -6.68 -2.69
CA PHE A 205 5.23 -6.99 -1.65
C PHE A 205 5.77 -8.16 -0.82
N TYR A 206 5.86 -8.01 0.49
CA TYR A 206 6.34 -9.07 1.38
C TYR A 206 5.21 -9.57 2.28
N ARG A 207 5.10 -10.89 2.43
CA ARG A 207 4.17 -11.51 3.37
C ARG A 207 4.69 -12.86 3.83
N ASN A 208 4.69 -13.06 5.15
CA ASN A 208 5.17 -14.28 5.79
C ASN A 208 6.62 -14.58 5.34
N LYS A 209 6.82 -15.65 4.55
CA LYS A 209 8.13 -16.12 4.07
C LYS A 209 8.37 -15.86 2.59
N ALA A 210 7.52 -15.05 1.96
CA ALA A 210 7.51 -14.84 0.52
C ALA A 210 7.57 -13.35 0.17
N ALA A 211 8.30 -13.05 -0.89
CA ALA A 211 8.21 -11.80 -1.62
C ALA A 211 7.33 -12.02 -2.86
N TYR A 212 6.68 -10.97 -3.34
CA TYR A 212 5.78 -11.02 -4.48
C TYR A 212 6.08 -9.85 -5.39
N LEU A 213 6.55 -10.17 -6.59
CA LEU A 213 6.66 -9.21 -7.68
C LEU A 213 5.30 -9.15 -8.38
N VAL A 214 4.71 -7.96 -8.47
CA VAL A 214 3.34 -7.79 -8.96
C VAL A 214 3.39 -6.90 -10.19
N GLY A 215 2.71 -7.31 -11.25
CA GLY A 215 2.61 -6.54 -12.47
C GLY A 215 1.32 -6.83 -13.22
N ARG A 216 1.24 -6.26 -14.43
CA ARG A 216 0.17 -6.53 -15.38
C ARG A 216 0.77 -6.82 -16.75
N LEU A 217 0.29 -7.88 -17.36
CA LEU A 217 0.60 -8.25 -18.73
C LEU A 217 -0.43 -7.60 -19.65
N ARG A 218 0.02 -6.96 -20.72
CA ARG A 218 -0.83 -6.25 -21.68
C ARG A 218 -0.71 -6.86 -23.08
N GLN A 219 -1.84 -6.98 -23.76
CA GLN A 219 -1.90 -7.28 -25.19
C GLN A 219 -3.14 -6.62 -25.80
N LEU A 220 -2.95 -5.67 -26.71
CA LEU A 220 -4.00 -4.87 -27.33
C LEU A 220 -4.91 -4.21 -26.26
N ASN A 221 -6.17 -4.66 -26.17
CA ASN A 221 -7.15 -4.20 -25.20
C ASN A 221 -7.29 -5.12 -23.98
N ARG A 222 -6.46 -6.16 -23.87
CA ARG A 222 -6.47 -7.14 -22.78
C ARG A 222 -5.40 -6.81 -21.75
N VAL A 223 -5.79 -6.96 -20.48
CA VAL A 223 -4.91 -6.80 -19.34
C VAL A 223 -5.18 -7.95 -18.39
N THR A 224 -4.13 -8.64 -17.94
CA THR A 224 -4.22 -9.67 -16.92
C THR A 224 -3.15 -9.44 -15.84
N PRO A 225 -3.41 -9.76 -14.57
CA PRO A 225 -2.36 -9.72 -13.56
C PRO A 225 -1.24 -10.68 -13.91
N ILE A 226 -0.02 -10.35 -13.47
CA ILE A 226 1.09 -11.30 -13.42
C ILE A 226 1.79 -11.13 -12.08
N VAL A 227 1.89 -12.21 -11.32
CA VAL A 227 2.53 -12.20 -10.00
C VAL A 227 3.55 -13.32 -9.89
N PHE A 228 4.74 -12.99 -9.41
CA PHE A 228 5.85 -13.92 -9.17
C PHE A 228 6.08 -14.04 -7.66
N PRO A 229 5.56 -15.09 -6.99
CA PRO A 229 5.93 -15.39 -5.61
C PRO A 229 7.37 -15.92 -5.58
N ILE A 230 8.22 -15.22 -4.82
CA ILE A 230 9.63 -15.55 -4.62
C ILE A 230 9.79 -16.12 -3.20
N LEU A 231 10.44 -17.27 -3.09
CA LEU A 231 10.75 -17.92 -1.82
C LEU A 231 12.25 -17.89 -1.58
N HIS A 232 12.66 -17.75 -0.31
CA HIS A 232 14.05 -17.85 0.08
C HIS A 232 14.32 -19.21 0.76
N GLY A 233 14.98 -20.10 0.03
CA GLY A 233 15.38 -21.44 0.48
C GLY A 233 16.70 -21.48 1.25
N ALA A 234 17.21 -22.70 1.48
CA ALA A 234 18.57 -22.90 2.01
C ALA A 234 19.63 -22.66 0.93
N ASP A 235 19.25 -22.92 -0.32
CA ASP A 235 20.03 -22.92 -1.56
C ASP A 235 19.96 -21.60 -2.34
N GLY A 236 19.07 -20.68 -1.96
CA GLY A 236 18.93 -19.35 -2.58
C GLY A 236 17.47 -18.97 -2.84
N LEU A 237 17.30 -17.88 -3.60
CA LEU A 237 15.99 -17.43 -4.08
C LEU A 237 15.48 -18.34 -5.19
N ARG A 238 14.16 -18.55 -5.21
CA ARG A 238 13.46 -19.25 -6.29
C ARG A 238 12.11 -18.64 -6.59
N VAL A 239 11.70 -18.69 -7.85
CA VAL A 239 10.32 -18.41 -8.24
C VAL A 239 9.47 -19.66 -7.98
N ASP A 240 8.50 -19.57 -7.08
CA ASP A 240 7.63 -20.71 -6.74
C ASP A 240 6.65 -21.05 -7.87
N THR A 241 6.07 -20.00 -8.46
CA THR A 241 5.09 -20.12 -9.55
C THR A 241 4.90 -18.76 -10.24
N VAL A 242 3.98 -18.71 -11.22
CA VAL A 242 3.50 -17.45 -11.80
C VAL A 242 1.97 -17.47 -11.80
N LEU A 243 1.36 -16.43 -11.23
CA LEU A 243 -0.09 -16.29 -11.15
C LEU A 243 -0.54 -15.29 -12.21
N MET A 244 -1.36 -15.74 -13.17
CA MET A 244 -1.83 -14.89 -14.27
C MET A 244 -3.34 -14.74 -14.33
N ALA A 245 -4.10 -15.59 -13.64
CA ALA A 245 -5.55 -15.45 -13.59
C ALA A 245 -5.99 -14.45 -12.51
N GLU A 246 -7.01 -13.65 -12.81
CA GLU A 246 -7.62 -12.71 -11.84
C GLU A 246 -8.03 -13.43 -10.55
N SER A 247 -8.62 -14.62 -10.65
CA SER A 247 -9.06 -15.40 -9.48
C SER A 247 -7.90 -15.85 -8.58
N GLN A 248 -6.70 -16.05 -9.12
CA GLN A 248 -5.49 -16.36 -8.35
C GLN A 248 -4.97 -15.11 -7.65
N ALA A 249 -4.85 -14.00 -8.38
CA ALA A 249 -4.43 -12.71 -7.83
C ALA A 249 -5.41 -12.22 -6.76
N SER A 250 -6.72 -12.32 -6.99
CA SER A 250 -7.75 -11.92 -6.03
C SER A 250 -7.63 -12.68 -4.69
N ARG A 251 -7.35 -13.99 -4.73
CA ARG A 251 -7.08 -14.80 -3.52
C ARG A 251 -5.79 -14.40 -2.82
N LEU A 252 -4.80 -13.90 -3.56
CA LEU A 252 -3.54 -13.40 -3.00
C LEU A 252 -3.77 -12.11 -2.20
N PHE A 253 -4.61 -11.21 -2.70
CA PHE A 253 -5.03 -9.94 -2.07
C PHE A 253 -6.33 -10.08 -1.26
N SER A 254 -6.59 -11.26 -0.69
CA SER A 254 -7.75 -11.50 0.17
C SER A 254 -7.58 -10.85 1.54
N PHE A 255 -8.67 -10.32 2.10
CA PHE A 255 -8.72 -9.78 3.47
C PHE A 255 -8.57 -10.87 4.55
N THR A 256 -8.77 -12.14 4.20
CA THR A 256 -8.62 -13.29 5.11
C THR A 256 -7.16 -13.69 5.36
N ARG A 257 -6.20 -12.98 4.75
CA ARG A 257 -4.77 -13.23 4.90
C ARG A 257 -4.10 -12.08 5.63
N SER A 258 -2.90 -12.34 6.16
CA SER A 258 -2.02 -11.28 6.64
C SER A 258 -1.80 -10.22 5.56
N TYR A 259 -1.70 -8.96 5.99
CA TYR A 259 -1.48 -7.83 5.08
C TYR A 259 -0.06 -7.83 4.52
N PHE A 260 0.10 -7.29 3.32
CA PHE A 260 1.41 -7.11 2.71
C PHE A 260 2.20 -6.00 3.39
N PHE A 261 3.51 -6.19 3.43
CA PHE A 261 4.49 -5.14 3.67
C PHE A 261 4.95 -4.64 2.32
N VAL A 262 4.66 -3.38 2.05
CA VAL A 262 5.01 -2.72 0.80
C VAL A 262 5.41 -1.29 1.13
N GLU A 263 6.58 -0.89 0.66
CA GLU A 263 7.08 0.47 0.80
C GLU A 263 6.75 1.22 -0.49
N TRP A 264 5.89 2.23 -0.39
CA TRP A 264 5.64 3.15 -1.49
C TRP A 264 5.17 4.51 -0.94
N PRO A 265 5.69 5.64 -1.45
CA PRO A 265 5.33 6.96 -0.96
C PRO A 265 3.84 7.32 -1.14
N ASN A 266 3.18 6.79 -2.19
CA ASN A 266 1.78 7.10 -2.49
C ASN A 266 0.88 5.85 -2.51
N PRO A 267 0.31 5.41 -1.36
CA PRO A 267 -0.56 4.25 -1.30
C PRO A 267 -1.73 4.28 -2.30
N SER A 268 -2.26 5.46 -2.62
CA SER A 268 -3.39 5.65 -3.54
C SER A 268 -3.04 5.22 -4.97
N GLU A 269 -1.80 5.50 -5.43
CA GLU A 269 -1.31 5.05 -6.74
C GLU A 269 -1.21 3.52 -6.79
N LEU A 270 -0.71 2.90 -5.72
CA LEU A 270 -0.60 1.45 -5.60
C LEU A 270 -1.99 0.79 -5.62
N VAL A 271 -2.95 1.33 -4.85
CA VAL A 271 -4.34 0.87 -4.85
C VAL A 271 -4.99 1.04 -6.23
N GLY A 272 -4.73 2.16 -6.92
CA GLY A 272 -5.21 2.38 -8.28
C GLY A 272 -4.70 1.34 -9.27
N PHE A 273 -3.40 1.00 -9.19
CA PHE A 273 -2.82 -0.07 -10.02
C PHE A 273 -3.45 -1.43 -9.71
N LEU A 274 -3.56 -1.80 -8.42
CA LEU A 274 -4.19 -3.05 -8.01
C LEU A 274 -5.68 -3.11 -8.40
N LYS A 275 -6.39 -1.98 -8.39
CA LYS A 275 -7.79 -1.89 -8.82
C LYS A 275 -7.94 -2.16 -10.32
N SER A 276 -6.95 -1.78 -11.14
CA SER A 276 -6.92 -2.13 -12.56
C SER A 276 -6.73 -3.64 -12.82
N LEU A 277 -6.16 -4.35 -11.84
CA LEU A 277 -5.97 -5.80 -11.89
C LEU A 277 -7.11 -6.60 -11.24
N LEU A 278 -7.77 -6.00 -10.24
CA LEU A 278 -8.76 -6.63 -9.38
C LEU A 278 -10.03 -5.76 -9.35
N PRO A 279 -10.75 -5.62 -10.47
CA PRO A 279 -11.86 -4.68 -10.61
C PRO A 279 -12.99 -4.96 -9.63
N MET A 280 -13.17 -6.22 -9.20
CA MET A 280 -14.23 -6.60 -8.26
C MET A 280 -13.91 -6.29 -6.80
N LYS A 281 -12.64 -6.07 -6.42
CA LYS A 281 -12.28 -5.73 -5.03
C LYS A 281 -12.59 -4.28 -4.71
N SER A 282 -13.18 -4.03 -3.55
CA SER A 282 -13.41 -2.67 -3.06
C SER A 282 -12.09 -1.95 -2.79
N LEU A 283 -12.10 -0.61 -2.82
CA LEU A 283 -10.91 0.18 -2.46
C LEU A 283 -10.47 -0.12 -1.02
N ALA A 284 -11.43 -0.28 -0.10
CA ALA A 284 -11.15 -0.62 1.29
C ALA A 284 -10.41 -1.95 1.44
N GLU A 285 -10.82 -2.99 0.70
CA GLU A 285 -10.09 -4.27 0.69
C GLU A 285 -8.66 -4.13 0.16
N LEU A 286 -8.45 -3.30 -0.87
CA LEU A 286 -7.12 -3.07 -1.43
C LEU A 286 -6.21 -2.30 -0.48
N TYR A 287 -6.73 -1.26 0.18
CA TYR A 287 -6.01 -0.55 1.25
C TYR A 287 -5.66 -1.49 2.41
N THR A 288 -6.61 -2.32 2.82
CA THR A 288 -6.40 -3.35 3.85
C THR A 288 -5.28 -4.31 3.43
N ALA A 289 -5.31 -4.79 2.18
CA ALA A 289 -4.33 -5.73 1.66
C ALA A 289 -2.90 -5.17 1.68
N ILE A 290 -2.71 -3.87 1.51
CA ILE A 290 -1.40 -3.20 1.59
C ILE A 290 -1.05 -2.70 3.01
N GLY A 291 -1.91 -2.94 4.00
CA GLY A 291 -1.61 -2.67 5.40
C GLY A 291 -2.34 -1.51 6.07
N PHE A 292 -3.34 -0.93 5.41
CA PHE A 292 -4.19 0.12 5.98
C PHE A 292 -5.61 -0.43 6.21
N PRO A 293 -5.83 -1.21 7.30
CA PRO A 293 -7.14 -1.76 7.63
C PRO A 293 -8.12 -0.73 8.20
#